data_AF-A0A9P4JLQ6-F1
#
_entry.id   AF-A0A9P4JLQ6-F1
#
_cell.length_a   1.000
_cell.length_b   1.000
_cell.length_c   1.000
_cell.angle_alpha   90.00
_cell.angle_beta   90.00
_cell.angle_gamma   90.00
#
_symmetry.space_group_name_H-M   'P 1'
#
loop_
_entity.id
_entity.type
_entity.pdbx_description
1 polymer ?
#
loop_
_entity_poly.entity_id
_entity_poly.type
_entity_poly.pdbx_seq_one_letter_code
_entity_poly.pdbx_strand_id
1 'polypeptide(L)'
;MTTLSPVAMSDRLISNPFDDSAAVTNDPASPLDSSLQHHLSSLRRKHQAFKHTTLLGNDVNSEGTSGSRDGYSSSAASTWYGEEDHSDLNMLTEGDPYEEDGDEGSIQTESGWSNEHLTYLVSILFPDQFATNQIHFWPHLDTLQDLSGPIHLKLLNTVPQTPTPSFLSSSHPPIGTSRPSTLPTIASSHPLSHSPNHARQSLAHILLSNTTSIDSLCASYNIRATLYSLSDKRLFSLRRGMELMAQASEKEIRGRRRQLRGVGEEDELEVRIEVYLLWGLWELEGLRETIEDILVADRGLRME
;
A
#
# COMPACT_ATOMS: atom_id res chain seq x y z
N MET A 1 -58.52 -34.02 31.04
CA MET A 1 -58.57 -32.63 31.51
C MET A 1 -57.17 -32.30 31.99
N THR A 2 -56.39 -31.69 31.10
CA THR A 2 -54.95 -31.47 31.32
C THR A 2 -54.68 -30.01 30.98
N THR A 3 -54.34 -29.25 32.01
CA THR A 3 -54.12 -27.81 32.00
C THR A 3 -52.74 -27.49 31.43
N LEU A 4 -52.68 -26.75 30.33
CA LEU A 4 -51.45 -26.14 29.80
C LEU A 4 -51.36 -24.70 30.30
N SER A 5 -50.26 -24.41 30.99
CA SER A 5 -49.88 -23.08 31.48
C SER A 5 -49.18 -22.30 30.36
N PRO A 6 -49.46 -21.00 30.17
CA PRO A 6 -48.71 -20.17 29.23
C PRO A 6 -47.41 -19.66 29.86
N VAL A 7 -46.32 -19.71 29.09
CA VAL A 7 -45.01 -19.14 29.40
C VAL A 7 -45.04 -17.65 29.10
N ALA A 8 -44.71 -16.84 30.10
CA ALA A 8 -44.55 -15.39 29.97
C ALA A 8 -43.27 -15.06 29.18
N MET A 9 -43.40 -14.22 28.15
CA MET A 9 -42.27 -13.57 27.50
C MET A 9 -41.90 -12.31 28.30
N SER A 10 -40.65 -12.25 28.78
CA SER A 10 -40.08 -11.05 29.39
C SER A 10 -39.43 -10.18 28.31
N ASP A 11 -39.99 -9.00 28.11
CA ASP A 11 -39.35 -7.88 27.41
C ASP A 11 -38.16 -7.38 28.24
N ARG A 12 -36.95 -7.51 27.69
CA ARG A 12 -35.77 -6.79 28.17
C ARG A 12 -35.51 -5.61 27.25
N LEU A 13 -35.95 -4.44 27.71
CA LEU A 13 -35.52 -3.13 27.21
C LEU A 13 -34.02 -2.97 27.47
N ILE A 14 -33.23 -2.89 26.41
CA ILE A 14 -31.84 -2.43 26.45
C ILE A 14 -31.87 -0.96 26.06
N SER A 15 -31.71 -0.09 27.05
CA SER A 15 -31.51 1.35 26.89
C SER A 15 -30.06 1.64 26.50
N ASN A 16 -29.85 2.24 25.32
CA ASN A 16 -28.57 2.81 24.89
C ASN A 16 -28.39 4.20 25.53
N PRO A 17 -27.29 4.47 26.26
CA PRO A 17 -26.99 5.79 26.78
C PRO A 17 -25.78 6.37 26.04
N PHE A 18 -25.97 6.92 24.84
CA PHE A 18 -24.99 7.81 24.20
C PHE A 18 -25.74 8.65 23.17
N ASP A 19 -26.28 9.77 23.66
CA ASP A 19 -26.80 10.84 22.81
C ASP A 19 -26.35 12.15 23.43
N ASP A 20 -25.10 12.54 23.14
CA ASP A 20 -24.58 13.88 23.37
C ASP A 20 -23.98 14.36 22.05
N SER A 21 -24.79 15.11 21.32
CA SER A 21 -24.46 15.76 20.06
C SER A 21 -23.55 16.97 20.32
N ALA A 22 -22.26 16.83 20.03
CA ALA A 22 -21.35 17.95 19.81
C ALA A 22 -21.17 18.15 18.29
N ALA A 23 -21.52 19.35 17.82
CA ALA A 23 -21.37 19.75 16.42
C ALA A 23 -19.89 19.68 15.99
N VAL A 24 -19.58 18.74 15.10
CA VAL A 24 -18.28 18.64 14.43
C VAL A 24 -18.26 19.67 13.29
N THR A 25 -17.50 20.73 13.49
CA THR A 25 -17.09 21.64 12.42
C THR A 25 -16.08 20.91 11.54
N ASN A 26 -16.44 20.67 10.28
CA ASN A 26 -15.55 20.13 9.26
C ASN A 26 -14.42 21.11 8.97
N ASP A 27 -13.24 20.86 9.56
CA ASP A 27 -12.00 21.52 9.18
C ASP A 27 -11.51 20.88 7.86
N PRO A 28 -11.20 21.66 6.81
CA PRO A 28 -10.65 21.12 5.58
C PRO A 28 -9.24 20.61 5.84
N ALA A 29 -9.01 19.35 5.45
CA ALA A 29 -7.74 18.61 5.48
C ALA A 29 -6.48 19.49 5.60
N SER A 30 -5.80 19.36 6.75
CA SER A 30 -4.48 19.94 6.96
C SER A 30 -3.53 19.54 5.83
N PRO A 31 -2.78 20.48 5.24
CA PRO A 31 -1.80 20.16 4.21
C PRO A 31 -0.76 19.21 4.82
N LEU A 32 -0.62 18.04 4.20
CA LEU A 32 0.45 17.08 4.48
C LEU A 32 1.81 17.80 4.52
N ASP A 33 2.61 17.48 5.52
CA ASP A 33 3.98 17.96 5.71
C ASP A 33 4.77 17.91 4.39
N SER A 34 5.18 19.08 3.91
CA SER A 34 5.88 19.28 2.64
C SER A 34 7.21 18.51 2.58
N SER A 35 7.78 18.20 3.75
CA SER A 35 8.96 17.35 3.90
C SER A 35 8.72 15.92 3.42
N LEU A 36 7.57 15.33 3.80
CA LEU A 36 7.19 13.98 3.36
C LEU A 36 6.84 13.95 1.87
N GLN A 37 6.15 14.97 1.34
CA GLN A 37 5.86 15.05 -0.09
C GLN A 37 7.15 15.17 -0.94
N HIS A 38 8.12 15.95 -0.48
CA HIS A 38 9.40 16.10 -1.18
C HIS A 38 10.23 14.80 -1.15
N HIS A 39 10.23 14.10 -0.01
CA HIS A 39 10.91 12.81 0.12
C HIS A 39 10.32 11.72 -0.79
N LEU A 40 8.98 11.63 -0.85
CA LEU A 40 8.27 10.71 -1.75
C LEU A 40 8.50 11.05 -3.23
N SER A 41 8.53 12.34 -3.58
CA SER A 41 8.84 12.80 -4.94
C SER A 41 10.29 12.51 -5.36
N SER A 42 11.24 12.54 -4.41
CA SER A 42 12.64 12.16 -4.64
C SER A 42 12.80 10.66 -4.85
N LEU A 43 12.10 9.83 -4.06
CA LEU A 43 12.07 8.37 -4.22
C LEU A 43 11.47 7.95 -5.57
N ARG A 44 10.38 8.60 -6.00
CA ARG A 44 9.77 8.38 -7.32
C ARG A 44 10.75 8.67 -8.48
N ARG A 45 11.49 9.78 -8.42
CA ARG A 45 12.51 10.13 -9.43
C ARG A 45 13.66 9.11 -9.48
N LYS A 46 14.14 8.64 -8.33
CA LYS A 46 15.19 7.60 -8.26
C LYS A 46 14.71 6.25 -8.81
N HIS A 47 13.44 5.91 -8.60
CA HIS A 47 12.86 4.67 -9.11
C HIS A 47 12.64 4.70 -10.63
N GLN A 48 12.22 5.83 -11.21
CA GLN A 48 12.13 6.01 -12.66
C GLN A 48 13.50 5.89 -13.34
N ALA A 49 14.55 6.44 -12.74
CA ALA A 49 15.93 6.29 -13.22
C ALA A 49 16.39 4.81 -13.22
N PHE A 50 16.06 4.06 -12.17
CA PHE A 50 16.43 2.64 -12.05
C PHE A 50 15.72 1.74 -13.08
N LYS A 51 14.45 2.04 -13.41
CA LYS A 51 13.71 1.34 -14.48
C LYS A 51 14.35 1.55 -15.85
N HIS A 52 14.87 2.74 -16.14
CA HIS A 52 15.61 3.00 -17.38
C HIS A 52 16.95 2.26 -17.46
N THR A 53 17.66 2.08 -16.33
CA THR A 53 18.94 1.35 -16.32
C THR A 53 18.77 -0.16 -16.51
N THR A 54 17.67 -0.73 -16.02
CA THR A 54 17.43 -2.19 -16.09
C THR A 54 16.93 -2.65 -17.47
N LEU A 55 16.30 -1.77 -18.25
CA LEU A 55 15.81 -2.06 -19.61
C LEU A 55 16.90 -2.10 -20.69
N LEU A 56 18.13 -1.64 -20.39
CA LEU A 56 19.26 -1.67 -21.33
C LEU A 56 20.17 -2.90 -21.16
N GLY A 57 19.90 -3.80 -20.21
CA GLY A 57 20.85 -4.84 -19.79
C GLY A 57 20.58 -6.28 -20.25
N ASN A 58 19.47 -6.59 -20.94
CA ASN A 58 18.99 -7.97 -21.08
C ASN A 58 18.77 -8.49 -22.51
N ASP A 59 19.48 -7.96 -23.51
CA ASP A 59 19.51 -8.53 -24.87
C ASP A 59 20.90 -9.04 -25.23
N VAL A 60 21.38 -10.11 -24.57
CA VAL A 60 22.54 -10.88 -25.04
C VAL A 60 22.36 -12.38 -24.80
N ASN A 61 22.42 -13.14 -25.90
CA ASN A 61 22.62 -14.58 -26.06
C ASN A 61 21.42 -15.54 -26.01
N SER A 62 20.88 -15.81 -27.21
CA SER A 62 20.44 -17.15 -27.61
C SER A 62 20.60 -17.30 -29.13
N GLU A 63 21.83 -17.58 -29.57
CA GLU A 63 22.12 -18.13 -30.90
C GLU A 63 22.40 -19.62 -30.76
N GLY A 64 21.76 -20.44 -31.61
CA GLY A 64 22.10 -21.85 -31.72
C GLY A 64 21.03 -22.71 -32.37
N THR A 65 20.65 -22.46 -33.62
CA THR A 65 20.30 -23.57 -34.53
C THR A 65 20.40 -23.19 -35.99
N SER A 66 21.31 -23.90 -36.67
CA SER A 66 21.61 -23.86 -38.08
C SER A 66 20.42 -24.28 -38.96
N GLY A 67 20.12 -23.48 -39.99
CA GLY A 67 19.12 -23.80 -41.01
C GLY A 67 19.30 -22.93 -42.25
N SER A 68 20.14 -23.40 -43.16
CA SER A 68 20.47 -22.81 -44.47
C SER A 68 19.25 -22.66 -45.39
N ARG A 69 19.01 -21.46 -45.94
CA ARG A 69 18.57 -21.27 -47.35
C ARG A 69 18.59 -19.80 -47.80
N ASP A 70 19.55 -19.53 -48.68
CA ASP A 70 19.55 -18.63 -49.84
C ASP A 70 18.60 -17.41 -49.88
N GLY A 71 19.23 -16.23 -49.82
CA GLY A 71 19.26 -15.33 -50.97
C GLY A 71 18.07 -14.40 -51.16
N TYR A 72 18.18 -13.15 -50.67
CA TYR A 72 17.77 -11.97 -51.42
C TYR A 72 18.68 -10.78 -51.09
N SER A 73 19.12 -10.13 -52.17
CA SER A 73 19.98 -8.96 -52.23
C SER A 73 19.12 -7.70 -52.33
N SER A 74 19.37 -6.71 -51.47
CA SER A 74 19.14 -5.26 -51.65
C SER A 74 19.64 -4.58 -50.37
N SER A 75 20.79 -3.90 -50.38
CA SER A 75 21.05 -2.56 -50.91
C SER A 75 20.36 -1.44 -50.13
N ALA A 76 21.22 -0.56 -49.59
CA ALA A 76 21.01 0.80 -49.10
C ALA A 76 20.18 0.98 -47.80
N ALA A 77 20.83 1.51 -46.76
CA ALA A 77 20.59 2.89 -46.33
C ALA A 77 21.47 3.28 -45.12
N SER A 78 22.22 4.36 -45.33
CA SER A 78 22.51 5.44 -44.39
C SER A 78 23.13 5.14 -43.02
N THR A 79 24.45 5.22 -43.01
CA THR A 79 25.24 5.88 -41.98
C THR A 79 24.65 7.26 -41.63
N TRP A 80 24.14 7.41 -40.41
CA TRP A 80 23.97 8.72 -39.74
C TRP A 80 24.76 8.66 -38.44
N TYR A 81 26.02 9.11 -38.50
CA TYR A 81 26.73 9.60 -37.33
C TYR A 81 26.42 11.08 -37.22
N GLY A 82 25.58 11.45 -36.26
CA GLY A 82 25.48 12.82 -35.75
C GLY A 82 26.41 12.93 -34.56
N GLU A 83 27.64 13.41 -34.80
CA GLU A 83 28.50 13.95 -33.75
C GLU A 83 27.86 15.26 -33.28
N GLU A 84 27.23 15.25 -32.11
CA GLU A 84 26.86 16.49 -31.42
C GLU A 84 28.01 16.90 -30.51
N ASP A 85 28.70 17.93 -30.99
CA ASP A 85 29.77 18.70 -30.37
C ASP A 85 29.18 19.47 -29.17
N HIS A 86 29.37 18.97 -27.95
CA HIS A 86 29.05 19.70 -26.72
C HIS A 86 30.30 20.43 -26.21
N SER A 87 30.70 21.45 -26.98
CA SER A 87 31.67 22.44 -26.54
C SER A 87 30.98 23.50 -25.67
N ASP A 88 31.54 23.70 -24.49
CA ASP A 88 31.65 24.98 -23.79
C ASP A 88 30.36 25.75 -23.45
N LEU A 89 29.78 25.42 -22.30
CA LEU A 89 28.93 26.34 -21.54
C LEU A 89 29.40 26.43 -20.08
N ASN A 90 30.62 26.96 -19.94
CA ASN A 90 31.13 27.53 -18.69
C ASN A 90 30.49 28.93 -18.52
N MET A 91 29.24 28.97 -18.06
CA MET A 91 28.62 30.22 -17.60
C MET A 91 28.97 30.44 -16.13
N LEU A 92 29.97 31.30 -15.94
CA LEU A 92 30.28 32.04 -14.74
C LEU A 92 28.99 32.47 -14.02
N THR A 93 28.69 31.80 -12.91
CA THR A 93 27.72 32.30 -11.94
C THR A 93 28.51 33.15 -10.95
N GLU A 94 28.64 34.44 -11.29
CA GLU A 94 29.13 35.45 -10.35
C GLU A 94 28.23 35.44 -9.12
N GLY A 95 28.87 35.32 -7.96
CA GLY A 95 28.22 35.16 -6.67
C GLY A 95 27.44 36.41 -6.28
N ASP A 96 26.20 36.19 -5.87
CA ASP A 96 25.44 37.13 -5.05
C ASP A 96 25.84 36.91 -3.58
N PRO A 97 26.45 37.89 -2.90
CA PRO A 97 26.75 37.81 -1.47
C PRO A 97 25.54 38.34 -0.69
N TYR A 98 24.48 37.54 -0.61
CA TYR A 98 23.48 37.74 0.44
C TYR A 98 24.01 37.06 1.71
N GLU A 99 24.69 37.84 2.55
CA GLU A 99 24.87 37.53 3.97
C GLU A 99 23.49 37.57 4.62
N GLU A 100 22.75 36.48 4.48
CA GLU A 100 21.53 36.23 5.25
C GLU A 100 21.98 35.84 6.67
N ASP A 101 22.21 36.86 7.51
CA ASP A 101 22.27 36.75 8.99
C ASP A 101 20.87 36.41 9.54
N GLY A 102 20.22 35.41 8.93
CA GLY A 102 19.09 34.72 9.49
C GLY A 102 19.65 33.78 10.53
N ASP A 103 19.49 34.16 11.80
CA ASP A 103 19.40 33.22 12.91
C ASP A 103 18.30 32.21 12.55
N GLU A 104 18.66 31.21 11.73
CA GLU A 104 17.93 29.98 11.54
C GLU A 104 17.99 29.32 12.90
N GLY A 105 17.13 29.81 13.79
CA GLY A 105 16.85 29.23 15.09
C GLY A 105 16.60 27.77 14.78
N SER A 106 17.64 26.97 15.03
CA SER A 106 17.65 25.55 14.73
C SER A 106 16.44 25.03 15.42
N ILE A 107 15.37 24.81 14.66
CA ILE A 107 14.21 24.08 15.12
C ILE A 107 14.81 22.69 15.28
N GLN A 108 15.40 22.46 16.45
CA GLN A 108 15.70 21.17 16.99
C GLN A 108 14.34 20.50 17.08
N THR A 109 13.90 19.99 15.94
CA THR A 109 12.80 19.08 15.82
C THR A 109 13.32 17.79 16.43
N GLU A 110 13.48 17.78 17.76
CA GLU A 110 13.59 16.57 18.57
C GLU A 110 12.28 15.76 18.52
N SER A 111 11.51 15.86 17.44
CA SER A 111 10.37 15.00 17.17
C SER A 111 10.88 13.67 16.63
N GLY A 112 11.52 12.92 17.53
CA GLY A 112 11.81 11.50 17.29
C GLY A 112 10.54 10.72 16.95
N TRP A 113 10.70 9.47 16.53
CA TRP A 113 9.59 8.57 16.32
C TRP A 113 8.88 8.31 17.66
N SER A 114 7.64 8.78 17.79
CA SER A 114 6.79 8.54 18.95
C SER A 114 5.99 7.22 18.77
N ASN A 115 5.27 6.81 19.81
CA ASN A 115 4.38 5.64 19.73
C ASN A 115 3.25 5.90 18.71
N GLU A 116 2.75 7.12 18.67
CA GLU A 116 1.69 7.59 17.78
C GLU A 116 2.14 7.58 16.33
N HIS A 117 3.34 8.07 16.03
CA HIS A 117 3.89 8.07 14.66
C HIS A 117 3.98 6.65 14.09
N LEU A 118 4.47 5.71 14.90
CA LEU A 118 4.62 4.32 14.46
C LEU A 118 3.25 3.60 14.33
N THR A 119 2.32 3.89 15.23
CA THR A 119 0.95 3.37 15.17
C THR A 119 0.22 3.89 13.93
N TYR A 120 0.33 5.19 13.66
CA TYR A 120 -0.23 5.82 12.47
C TYR A 120 0.36 5.23 11.19
N LEU A 121 1.68 5.09 11.11
CA LEU A 121 2.34 4.46 9.97
C LEU A 121 1.80 3.04 9.71
N VAL A 122 1.66 2.22 10.76
CA VAL A 122 1.13 0.86 10.64
C VAL A 122 -0.33 0.86 10.21
N SER A 123 -1.16 1.80 10.69
CA SER A 123 -2.56 1.93 10.25
C SER A 123 -2.70 2.28 8.77
N ILE A 124 -1.74 3.02 8.21
CA ILE A 124 -1.71 3.34 6.77
C ILE A 124 -1.26 2.13 5.96
N LEU A 125 -0.19 1.46 6.40
CA LEU A 125 0.43 0.36 5.65
C LEU A 125 -0.40 -0.93 5.70
N PHE A 126 -1.15 -1.15 6.77
CA PHE A 126 -1.90 -2.38 7.02
C PHE A 126 -3.31 -2.08 7.56
N PRO A 127 -4.16 -1.34 6.80
CA PRO A 127 -5.42 -0.82 7.32
C PRO A 127 -6.35 -1.94 7.79
N ASP A 128 -6.47 -3.03 7.02
CA ASP A 128 -7.38 -4.14 7.33
C ASP A 128 -6.93 -4.92 8.57
N GLN A 129 -5.64 -5.23 8.66
CA GLN A 129 -5.10 -5.96 9.79
C GLN A 129 -5.06 -5.07 11.05
N PHE A 130 -4.90 -3.76 10.90
CA PHE A 130 -5.00 -2.82 12.00
C PHE A 130 -6.44 -2.70 12.52
N ALA A 131 -7.43 -2.52 11.61
CA ALA A 131 -8.84 -2.42 11.96
C ALA A 131 -9.39 -3.70 12.63
N THR A 132 -8.88 -4.87 12.24
CA THR A 132 -9.24 -6.16 12.85
C THR A 132 -8.40 -6.53 14.07
N ASN A 133 -7.56 -5.61 14.55
CA ASN A 133 -6.66 -5.79 15.69
C ASN A 133 -5.74 -7.03 15.56
N GLN A 134 -5.34 -7.34 14.32
CA GLN A 134 -4.46 -8.46 14.00
C GLN A 134 -2.97 -8.09 14.11
N ILE A 135 -2.63 -6.81 14.12
CA ILE A 135 -1.23 -6.38 14.24
C ILE A 135 -0.93 -5.94 15.68
N HIS A 136 0.20 -6.39 16.20
CA HIS A 136 0.68 -5.99 17.51
C HIS A 136 2.19 -5.77 17.53
N PHE A 137 2.61 -4.88 18.42
CA PHE A 137 4.02 -4.61 18.69
C PHE A 137 4.54 -5.51 19.81
N TRP A 138 5.74 -6.04 19.65
CA TRP A 138 6.43 -6.81 20.68
C TRP A 138 7.88 -6.34 20.85
N PRO A 139 8.30 -5.88 22.04
CA PRO A 139 7.46 -5.60 23.22
C PRO A 139 6.45 -4.46 22.96
N HIS A 140 5.47 -4.30 23.86
CA HIS A 140 4.43 -3.27 23.72
C HIS A 140 5.04 -1.87 23.69
N LEU A 141 4.51 -0.96 22.86
CA LEU A 141 5.11 0.36 22.65
C LEU A 141 5.24 1.18 23.93
N ASP A 142 4.29 1.06 24.85
CA ASP A 142 4.30 1.79 26.14
C ASP A 142 5.37 1.27 27.10
N THR A 143 5.72 -0.02 26.99
CA THR A 143 6.73 -0.63 27.85
C THR A 143 8.16 -0.30 27.42
N LEU A 144 8.35 0.30 26.24
CA LEU A 144 9.67 0.54 25.69
C LEU A 144 10.53 1.47 26.56
N GLN A 145 9.91 2.44 27.24
CA GLN A 145 10.65 3.39 28.07
C GLN A 145 11.25 2.75 29.33
N ASP A 146 10.65 1.66 29.81
CA ASP A 146 11.07 0.97 31.03
C ASP A 146 12.14 -0.11 30.77
N LEU A 147 12.41 -0.42 29.50
CA LEU A 147 13.36 -1.47 29.13
C LEU A 147 14.80 -0.96 29.19
N SER A 148 15.61 -1.58 30.04
CA SER A 148 17.06 -1.39 30.08
C SER A 148 17.77 -2.38 29.14
N GLY A 149 18.60 -1.88 28.23
CA GLY A 149 19.45 -2.71 27.36
C GLY A 149 19.06 -2.65 25.87
N PRO A 150 19.60 -3.57 25.03
CA PRO A 150 19.27 -3.63 23.62
C PRO A 150 17.78 -3.93 23.40
N ILE A 151 17.09 -3.04 22.69
CA ILE A 151 15.67 -3.13 22.38
C ILE A 151 15.50 -3.73 20.98
N HIS A 152 14.69 -4.79 20.88
CA HIS A 152 14.33 -5.42 19.62
C HIS A 152 12.81 -5.40 19.47
N LEU A 153 12.32 -4.37 18.80
CA LEU A 153 10.90 -4.16 18.52
C LEU A 153 10.48 -4.95 17.28
N LYS A 154 9.38 -5.67 17.36
CA LYS A 154 8.83 -6.49 16.29
C LYS A 154 7.38 -6.12 16.03
N LEU A 155 7.01 -6.14 14.76
CA LEU A 155 5.63 -6.06 14.30
C LEU A 155 5.17 -7.49 13.97
N LEU A 156 4.17 -7.96 14.68
CA LEU A 156 3.68 -9.33 14.60
C LEU A 156 2.25 -9.32 14.05
N ASN A 157 1.92 -10.31 13.23
CA ASN A 157 0.56 -10.54 12.73
C ASN A 157 -0.06 -11.73 13.49
N THR A 158 -1.20 -11.52 14.16
CA THR A 158 -2.02 -12.61 14.67
C THR A 158 -2.87 -13.16 13.55
N VAL A 159 -2.57 -14.37 13.13
CA VAL A 159 -3.49 -15.11 12.26
C VAL A 159 -4.77 -15.35 13.06
N PRO A 160 -5.95 -14.97 12.55
CA PRO A 160 -7.21 -15.27 13.22
C PRO A 160 -7.26 -16.77 13.49
N GLN A 161 -7.34 -17.13 14.77
CA GLN A 161 -7.40 -18.54 15.14
C GLN A 161 -8.69 -19.11 14.55
N THR A 162 -8.56 -19.97 13.55
CA THR A 162 -9.69 -20.75 13.10
C THR A 162 -10.15 -21.57 14.29
N PRO A 163 -11.44 -21.48 14.68
CA PRO A 163 -11.94 -22.18 15.86
C PRO A 163 -11.55 -23.65 15.71
N THR A 164 -10.82 -24.16 16.70
CA THR A 164 -10.35 -25.55 16.66
C THR A 164 -11.59 -26.42 16.51
N PRO A 165 -11.73 -27.20 15.42
CA PRO A 165 -12.95 -27.94 15.20
C PRO A 165 -13.17 -28.92 16.35
N SER A 166 -14.42 -29.03 16.79
CA SER A 166 -14.81 -29.73 18.03
C SER A 166 -14.33 -31.19 18.10
N PHE A 167 -14.11 -31.84 16.97
CA PHE A 167 -13.58 -33.21 16.91
C PHE A 167 -12.12 -33.33 17.38
N LEU A 168 -11.35 -32.23 17.42
CA LEU A 168 -10.01 -32.19 18.01
C LEU A 168 -10.04 -31.97 19.53
N SER A 169 -11.21 -31.68 20.11
CA SER A 169 -11.45 -31.69 21.57
C SER A 169 -11.65 -33.14 22.07
N SER A 170 -10.77 -34.05 21.64
CA SER A 170 -10.67 -35.38 22.19
C SER A 170 -10.22 -35.28 23.65
N SER A 171 -10.85 -36.04 24.55
CA SER A 171 -10.43 -36.13 25.96
C SER A 171 -9.00 -36.69 26.13
N HIS A 172 -8.45 -37.28 25.06
CA HIS A 172 -7.05 -37.66 24.92
C HIS A 172 -6.50 -36.90 23.72
N PRO A 173 -6.17 -35.60 23.87
CA PRO A 173 -5.35 -34.97 22.86
C PRO A 173 -4.08 -35.82 22.77
N PRO A 174 -3.61 -36.20 21.57
CA PRO A 174 -2.28 -36.79 21.47
C PRO A 174 -1.35 -35.84 22.23
N ILE A 175 -0.37 -36.40 22.97
CA ILE A 175 0.69 -35.65 23.63
C ILE A 175 1.51 -34.98 22.52
N GLY A 176 0.92 -33.95 21.94
CA GLY A 176 1.45 -33.12 20.92
C GLY A 176 2.28 -32.12 21.68
N THR A 177 3.59 -32.21 21.48
CA THR A 177 4.49 -31.09 21.69
C THR A 177 4.05 -29.98 20.74
N SER A 178 2.94 -29.31 21.03
CA SER A 178 2.47 -28.16 20.28
C SER A 178 3.50 -27.08 20.52
N ARG A 179 4.45 -27.01 19.58
CA ARG A 179 5.44 -25.95 19.53
C ARG A 179 4.67 -24.64 19.62
N PRO A 180 5.02 -23.71 20.52
CA PRO A 180 4.36 -22.43 20.60
C PRO A 180 4.34 -21.84 19.19
N SER A 181 3.13 -21.57 18.68
CA SER A 181 2.96 -21.01 17.34
C SER A 181 3.66 -19.66 17.35
N THR A 182 4.84 -19.59 16.73
CA THR A 182 5.56 -18.34 16.60
C THR A 182 4.73 -17.46 15.69
N LEU A 183 4.15 -16.40 16.25
CA LEU A 183 3.37 -15.44 15.50
C LEU A 183 4.22 -14.93 14.32
N PRO A 184 3.68 -14.92 13.09
CA PRO A 184 4.42 -14.46 11.94
C PRO A 184 4.89 -13.01 12.17
N THR A 185 6.19 -12.80 12.06
CA THR A 185 6.80 -11.47 12.18
C THR A 185 6.72 -10.79 10.81
N ILE A 186 6.04 -9.64 10.75
CA ILE A 186 5.96 -8.80 9.56
C ILE A 186 7.29 -8.07 9.36
N ALA A 187 7.76 -7.41 10.42
CA ALA A 187 8.98 -6.62 10.41
C ALA A 187 9.60 -6.58 11.80
N SER A 188 10.90 -6.32 11.87
CA SER A 188 11.63 -6.22 13.13
C SER A 188 12.66 -5.11 13.07
N SER A 189 12.73 -4.27 14.10
CA SER A 189 13.78 -3.26 14.25
C SER A 189 15.16 -3.89 14.32
N HIS A 190 16.20 -3.05 14.21
CA HIS A 190 17.57 -3.46 14.47
C HIS A 190 17.70 -4.05 15.89
N PRO A 191 18.32 -5.24 16.06
CA PRO A 191 18.33 -5.97 17.34
C PRO A 191 19.20 -5.31 18.41
N LEU A 192 20.09 -4.39 18.01
CA LEU A 192 20.99 -3.67 18.91
C LEU A 192 20.55 -2.21 19.11
N SER A 193 19.26 -1.91 19.06
CA SER A 193 18.79 -0.54 19.27
C SER A 193 18.99 -0.14 20.74
N HIS A 194 19.80 0.89 20.97
CA HIS A 194 20.18 1.32 22.33
C HIS A 194 19.16 2.27 22.97
N SER A 195 18.19 2.78 22.20
CA SER A 195 17.12 3.64 22.70
C SER A 195 15.75 3.26 22.12
N PRO A 196 14.65 3.53 22.83
CA PRO A 196 13.29 3.31 22.33
C PRO A 196 13.03 4.04 21.00
N ASN A 197 13.50 5.28 20.90
CA ASN A 197 13.37 6.08 19.68
C ASN A 197 14.10 5.43 18.51
N HIS A 198 15.33 4.93 18.71
CA HIS A 198 16.08 4.24 17.66
C HIS A 198 15.39 2.93 17.23
N ALA A 199 14.80 2.18 18.17
CA ALA A 199 14.05 0.97 17.84
C ALA A 199 12.83 1.27 16.97
N ARG A 200 12.06 2.33 17.31
CA ARG A 200 10.90 2.79 16.51
C ARG A 200 11.34 3.28 15.14
N GLN A 201 12.37 4.14 15.08
CA GLN A 201 12.91 4.67 13.83
C GLN A 201 13.42 3.55 12.93
N SER A 202 14.13 2.58 13.49
CA SER A 202 14.63 1.43 12.74
C SER A 202 13.50 0.55 12.20
N LEU A 203 12.45 0.30 13.00
CA LEU A 203 11.29 -0.43 12.52
C LEU A 203 10.56 0.34 11.42
N ALA A 204 10.32 1.64 11.61
CA ALA A 204 9.70 2.51 10.62
C ALA A 204 10.50 2.52 9.32
N HIS A 205 11.83 2.64 9.39
CA HIS A 205 12.71 2.56 8.24
C HIS A 205 12.55 1.23 7.50
N ILE A 206 12.48 0.10 8.22
CA ILE A 206 12.32 -1.22 7.59
C ILE A 206 10.96 -1.33 6.90
N LEU A 207 9.89 -0.85 7.53
CA LEU A 207 8.56 -0.80 6.92
C LEU A 207 8.55 0.07 5.67
N LEU A 208 9.20 1.24 5.73
CA LEU A 208 9.28 2.20 4.62
C LEU A 208 10.29 1.78 3.53
N SER A 209 11.19 0.85 3.81
CA SER A 209 12.15 0.34 2.82
C SER A 209 11.53 -0.63 1.82
N ASN A 210 10.33 -1.15 2.12
CA ASN A 210 9.61 -2.01 1.20
C ASN A 210 8.86 -1.17 0.15
N THR A 211 9.61 -0.69 -0.84
CA THR A 211 9.09 0.17 -1.91
C THR A 211 7.94 -0.49 -2.67
N THR A 212 7.99 -1.80 -2.89
CA THR A 212 6.94 -2.54 -3.59
C THR A 212 5.58 -2.43 -2.87
N SER A 213 5.57 -2.60 -1.55
CA SER A 213 4.34 -2.47 -0.76
C SER A 213 3.84 -1.02 -0.73
N ILE A 214 4.74 -0.04 -0.64
CA ILE A 214 4.38 1.38 -0.65
C ILE A 214 3.82 1.79 -2.02
N ASP A 215 4.47 1.39 -3.10
CA ASP A 215 4.01 1.68 -4.47
C ASP A 215 2.63 1.07 -4.71
N SER A 216 2.42 -0.18 -4.26
CA SER A 216 1.11 -0.84 -4.33
C SER A 216 0.04 -0.09 -3.54
N LEU A 217 0.38 0.36 -2.33
CA LEU A 217 -0.52 1.11 -1.47
C LEU A 217 -0.87 2.48 -2.07
N CYS A 218 0.13 3.22 -2.57
CA CYS A 218 -0.07 4.49 -3.27
C CYS A 218 -0.93 4.30 -4.52
N ALA A 219 -0.69 3.25 -5.31
CA ALA A 219 -1.51 2.93 -6.47
C ALA A 219 -2.96 2.67 -6.07
N SER A 220 -3.18 1.90 -4.99
CA SER A 220 -4.52 1.63 -4.45
C SER A 220 -5.25 2.91 -4.02
N TYR A 221 -4.60 3.77 -3.23
CA TYR A 221 -5.20 5.04 -2.79
C TYR A 221 -5.44 5.99 -3.96
N ASN A 222 -4.53 6.06 -4.93
CA ASN A 222 -4.73 6.87 -6.14
C ASN A 222 -5.94 6.40 -6.94
N ILE A 223 -6.13 5.09 -7.08
CA ILE A 223 -7.30 4.53 -7.77
C ILE A 223 -8.56 4.86 -6.98
N ARG A 224 -8.59 4.63 -5.67
CA ARG A 224 -9.74 4.97 -4.82
C ARG A 224 -10.09 6.45 -4.92
N ALA A 225 -9.13 7.34 -4.73
CA ALA A 225 -9.32 8.78 -4.87
C ALA A 225 -9.88 9.15 -6.25
N THR A 226 -9.40 8.51 -7.31
CA THR A 226 -9.93 8.74 -8.65
C THR A 226 -11.38 8.25 -8.77
N LEU A 227 -11.71 7.06 -8.25
CA LEU A 227 -13.08 6.53 -8.25
C LEU A 227 -14.05 7.48 -7.55
N TYR A 228 -13.68 8.05 -6.40
CA TYR A 228 -14.49 9.04 -5.68
C TYR A 228 -14.74 10.34 -6.48
N SER A 229 -13.94 10.63 -7.51
CA SER A 229 -14.14 11.80 -8.38
C SER A 229 -14.96 11.52 -9.64
N LEU A 230 -15.33 10.26 -9.89
CA LEU A 230 -16.07 9.88 -11.10
C LEU A 230 -17.57 10.10 -10.96
N SER A 231 -18.23 10.34 -12.10
CA SER A 231 -19.69 10.34 -12.17
C SER A 231 -20.26 8.91 -12.07
N ASP A 232 -21.50 8.79 -11.56
CA ASP A 232 -22.24 7.52 -11.45
C ASP A 232 -22.24 6.72 -12.76
N LYS A 233 -22.43 7.40 -13.90
CA LYS A 233 -22.43 6.76 -15.23
C LYS A 233 -21.10 6.07 -15.52
N ARG A 234 -19.98 6.71 -15.16
CA ARG A 234 -18.64 6.13 -15.32
C ARG A 234 -18.42 5.00 -14.33
N LEU A 235 -18.85 5.15 -13.08
CA LEU A 235 -18.77 4.09 -12.07
C LEU A 235 -19.54 2.83 -12.49
N PHE A 236 -20.77 2.96 -13.01
CA PHE A 236 -21.53 1.82 -13.57
C PHE A 236 -20.83 1.17 -14.77
N SER A 237 -20.25 1.98 -15.66
CA SER A 237 -19.48 1.46 -16.79
C SER A 237 -18.26 0.67 -16.34
N LEU A 238 -17.51 1.18 -15.35
CA LEU A 238 -16.35 0.51 -14.77
C LEU A 238 -16.75 -0.79 -14.09
N ARG A 239 -17.80 -0.79 -13.25
CA ARG A 239 -18.33 -2.00 -12.62
C ARG A 239 -18.66 -3.07 -13.67
N ARG A 240 -19.37 -2.70 -14.74
CA ARG A 240 -19.70 -3.64 -15.82
C ARG A 240 -18.43 -4.17 -16.49
N GLY A 241 -17.42 -3.32 -16.71
CA GLY A 241 -16.12 -3.73 -17.23
C GLY A 241 -15.42 -4.74 -16.31
N MET A 242 -15.46 -4.53 -14.99
CA MET A 242 -14.91 -5.44 -13.99
C MET A 242 -15.62 -6.80 -13.99
N GLU A 243 -16.96 -6.82 -14.09
CA GLU A 243 -17.75 -8.05 -14.18
C GLU A 243 -17.42 -8.87 -15.43
N LEU A 244 -17.16 -8.21 -16.56
CA LEU A 244 -16.70 -8.86 -17.79
C LEU A 244 -15.26 -9.39 -17.65
N MET A 245 -14.38 -8.62 -17.00
CA MET A 245 -13.00 -9.04 -16.72
C MET A 245 -12.92 -10.26 -15.81
N ALA A 246 -13.81 -10.36 -14.81
CA ALA A 246 -13.90 -11.54 -13.95
C ALA A 246 -14.27 -12.83 -14.71
N GLN A 247 -14.90 -12.69 -15.89
CA GLN A 247 -15.27 -13.81 -16.76
C GLN A 247 -14.22 -14.08 -17.87
N ALA A 248 -13.19 -13.23 -17.98
CA ALA A 248 -12.18 -13.36 -19.01
C ALA A 248 -11.34 -14.64 -18.80
N SER A 249 -11.00 -15.30 -19.91
CA SER A 249 -10.15 -16.49 -19.84
C SER A 249 -8.71 -16.13 -19.42
N GLU A 250 -8.00 -17.06 -18.77
CA GLU A 250 -6.59 -16.84 -18.41
C GLU A 250 -5.69 -16.54 -19.62
N LYS A 251 -6.05 -17.05 -20.82
CA LYS A 251 -5.36 -16.72 -22.06
C LYS A 251 -5.54 -15.25 -22.44
N GLU A 252 -6.76 -14.74 -22.30
CA GLU A 252 -7.11 -13.35 -22.58
C GLU A 252 -6.46 -12.40 -21.57
N ILE A 253 -6.53 -12.72 -20.27
CA ILE A 253 -5.87 -11.98 -19.19
C ILE A 253 -4.37 -11.82 -19.48
N ARG A 254 -3.68 -12.90 -19.86
CA ARG A 254 -2.27 -12.84 -20.27
C ARG A 254 -2.03 -12.06 -21.56
N GLY A 255 -3.00 -12.02 -22.48
CA GLY A 255 -2.97 -11.20 -23.68
C GLY A 255 -2.99 -9.71 -23.33
N ARG A 256 -3.98 -9.29 -22.54
CA ARG A 256 -4.16 -7.92 -22.06
C ARG A 256 -2.96 -7.45 -21.24
N ARG A 257 -2.45 -8.27 -20.32
CA ARG A 257 -1.21 -7.97 -19.56
C ARG A 257 0.00 -7.66 -20.45
N ARG A 258 0.10 -8.30 -21.62
CA ARG A 258 1.19 -8.02 -22.57
C ARG A 258 0.96 -6.72 -23.34
N GLN A 259 -0.28 -6.45 -23.73
CA GLN A 259 -0.66 -5.20 -24.42
C GLN A 259 -0.48 -3.97 -23.54
N LEU A 260 -0.71 -4.12 -22.24
CA LEU A 260 -0.64 -3.03 -21.26
C LEU A 260 0.77 -2.88 -20.64
N ARG A 261 1.81 -3.45 -21.26
CA ARG A 261 3.18 -3.21 -20.82
C ARG A 261 3.59 -1.77 -21.17
N GLY A 262 3.96 -1.00 -20.16
CA GLY A 262 4.41 0.38 -20.33
C GLY A 262 3.36 1.43 -19.96
N VAL A 263 2.17 1.01 -19.52
CA VAL A 263 1.17 1.92 -18.95
C VAL A 263 1.75 2.55 -17.67
N GLY A 264 1.78 3.88 -17.63
CA GLY A 264 2.21 4.72 -16.53
C GLY A 264 1.05 5.44 -15.82
N GLU A 265 1.40 6.42 -14.99
CA GLU A 265 0.43 7.20 -14.20
C GLU A 265 -0.36 8.20 -15.06
N GLU A 266 0.18 8.62 -16.20
CA GLU A 266 -0.40 9.61 -17.11
C GLU A 266 -1.45 9.03 -18.09
N ASP A 267 -1.57 7.69 -18.15
CA ASP A 267 -2.52 7.03 -19.04
C ASP A 267 -3.97 7.17 -18.54
N GLU A 268 -4.91 6.92 -19.45
CA GLU A 268 -6.35 6.94 -19.15
C GLU A 268 -6.69 6.04 -17.95
N LEU A 269 -7.59 6.52 -17.10
CA LEU A 269 -7.97 5.85 -15.85
C LEU A 269 -8.45 4.42 -16.09
N GLU A 270 -9.23 4.20 -17.12
CA GLU A 270 -9.76 2.89 -17.51
C GLU A 270 -8.61 1.89 -17.77
N VAL A 271 -7.55 2.35 -18.43
CA VAL A 271 -6.34 1.56 -18.71
C VAL A 271 -5.58 1.27 -17.42
N ARG A 272 -5.44 2.27 -16.55
CA ARG A 272 -4.78 2.12 -15.24
C ARG A 272 -5.53 1.15 -14.32
N ILE A 273 -6.86 1.22 -14.28
CA ILE A 273 -7.72 0.29 -13.54
C ILE A 273 -7.58 -1.12 -14.12
N GLU A 274 -7.56 -1.27 -15.45
CA GLU A 274 -7.35 -2.58 -16.08
C GLU A 274 -5.99 -3.19 -15.69
N VAL A 275 -4.91 -2.40 -15.71
CA VAL A 275 -3.58 -2.85 -15.24
C VAL A 275 -3.63 -3.30 -13.79
N TYR A 276 -4.26 -2.51 -12.92
CA TYR A 276 -4.41 -2.83 -11.50
C TYR A 276 -5.14 -4.15 -11.28
N LEU A 277 -6.31 -4.31 -11.92
CA LEU A 277 -7.12 -5.54 -11.85
C LEU A 277 -6.36 -6.76 -12.38
N LEU A 278 -5.59 -6.57 -13.45
CA LEU A 278 -4.79 -7.63 -14.03
C LEU A 278 -3.63 -8.05 -13.13
N TRP A 279 -3.03 -7.17 -12.34
CA TRP A 279 -1.90 -7.49 -11.47
C TRP A 279 -2.34 -8.03 -10.10
N GLY A 280 -3.53 -7.67 -9.64
CA GLY A 280 -4.03 -7.96 -8.31
C GLY A 280 -5.41 -8.59 -8.27
N LEU A 281 -5.71 -9.61 -9.10
CA LEU A 281 -7.03 -10.28 -9.20
C LEU A 281 -7.77 -10.56 -7.85
N TRP A 282 -7.04 -10.72 -6.74
CA TRP A 282 -7.52 -10.81 -5.35
C TRP A 282 -8.27 -9.57 -4.82
N GLU A 283 -8.01 -8.38 -5.37
CA GLU A 283 -8.60 -7.12 -4.92
C GLU A 283 -9.81 -6.67 -5.74
N LEU A 284 -10.25 -7.47 -6.73
CA LEU A 284 -11.41 -7.13 -7.55
C LEU A 284 -12.66 -6.94 -6.70
N GLU A 285 -12.82 -7.77 -5.66
CA GLU A 285 -13.96 -7.64 -4.74
C GLU A 285 -13.86 -6.36 -3.90
N GLY A 286 -12.68 -6.03 -3.34
CA GLY A 286 -12.52 -4.79 -2.57
C GLY A 286 -12.73 -3.53 -3.40
N LEU A 287 -12.32 -3.53 -4.68
CA LEU A 287 -12.59 -2.42 -5.59
C LEU A 287 -14.07 -2.34 -5.95
N ARG A 288 -14.72 -3.48 -6.14
CA ARG A 288 -16.15 -3.57 -6.43
C ARG A 288 -16.98 -3.06 -5.24
N GLU A 289 -16.66 -3.49 -4.03
CA GLU A 289 -17.26 -2.99 -2.79
C GLU A 289 -17.10 -1.47 -2.69
N THR A 290 -15.89 -0.95 -2.97
CA THR A 290 -15.66 0.51 -2.98
C THR A 290 -16.56 1.23 -3.98
N ILE A 291 -16.77 0.69 -5.20
CA ILE A 291 -17.68 1.29 -6.18
C ILE A 291 -19.13 1.25 -5.69
N GLU A 292 -19.57 0.14 -5.09
CA GLU A 292 -20.92 0.04 -4.51
C GLU A 292 -21.12 1.04 -3.37
N ASP A 293 -20.15 1.17 -2.47
CA ASP A 293 -20.21 2.11 -1.35
C ASP A 293 -20.35 3.55 -1.84
N ILE A 294 -19.58 3.93 -2.87
CA ILE A 294 -19.69 5.27 -3.50
C ILE A 294 -21.09 5.48 -4.07
N LEU A 295 -21.62 4.50 -4.82
CA LEU A 295 -22.94 4.59 -5.44
C LEU A 295 -24.08 4.61 -4.42
N VAL A 296 -23.91 3.96 -3.26
CA VAL A 296 -24.88 3.97 -2.17
C VAL A 296 -24.83 5.30 -1.41
N ALA A 297 -23.64 5.80 -1.07
CA ALA A 297 -23.45 7.05 -0.34
C ALA A 297 -24.06 8.25 -1.08
N ASP A 298 -23.84 8.37 -2.39
CA ASP A 298 -24.39 9.48 -3.19
C ASP A 298 -25.93 9.43 -3.29
N ARG A 299 -26.53 8.23 -3.25
CA ARG A 299 -28.00 8.08 -3.24
C ARG A 299 -28.61 8.49 -1.91
N GLY A 300 -27.93 8.21 -0.79
CA GLY A 300 -28.38 8.63 0.55
C GLY A 300 -28.46 10.16 0.65
N LEU A 301 -27.45 10.86 0.13
CA LEU A 301 -27.36 12.32 0.15
C LEU A 301 -28.41 13.04 -0.71
N ARG A 302 -29.01 12.37 -1.70
CA ARG A 302 -30.01 12.99 -2.60
C ARG A 302 -31.46 12.78 -2.14
N MET A 303 -31.68 11.99 -1.10
CA MET A 303 -33.02 11.67 -0.58
C MET A 303 -33.40 12.50 0.66
N GLU A 304 -32.48 13.36 1.12
CA GLU A 304 -32.68 14.35 2.19
C GLU A 304 -32.81 15.76 1.61
#